data_AF-A0A932P398-F1
#
_entry.id   AF-A0A932P398-F1
#
_cell.length_a   1.000
_cell.length_b   1.000
_cell.length_c   1.000
_cell.angle_alpha   90.00
_cell.angle_beta   90.00
_cell.angle_gamma   90.00
#
_symmetry.space_group_name_H-M   'P 1'
#
loop_
_entity.id
_entity.type
_entity.pdbx_description
1 polymer ?
#
loop_
_entity_poly.entity_id
_entity_poly.type
_entity_poly.pdbx_seq_one_letter_code
_entity_poly.pdbx_strand_id
1 'polypeptide(L)'
;MPLWLVVAVVYENVRQYQANRELQSIVQNVRQLEMRISSFSDSLGTDITATLDNQTAFPVEMRVSEATANGNLNHPWSSSGNTVHLLVEGATSFGIKFTSVPKKSCITLATKLSSGELQGLTSMEVGGTTVAIANLPINVVQAAGMCTSSNANTVKWVFNLRG
;
A
#
# COMPACT_ATOMS: atom_id res chain seq x y z
N MET A 1 24.29 -6.71 -0.66
CA MET A 1 24.04 -5.69 -1.69
C MET A 1 22.57 -5.82 -2.09
N PRO A 2 21.68 -4.91 -1.66
CA PRO A 2 20.24 -5.11 -1.77
C PRO A 2 19.78 -5.09 -3.24
N LEU A 3 18.90 -6.02 -3.61
CA LEU A 3 18.48 -6.35 -4.99
C LEU A 3 17.57 -5.27 -5.66
N TRP A 4 17.57 -4.05 -5.14
CA TRP A 4 16.59 -3.01 -5.46
C TRP A 4 17.04 -2.02 -6.56
N LEU A 5 18.32 -2.05 -6.96
CA LEU A 5 19.02 -0.88 -7.53
C LEU A 5 19.48 -0.99 -8.99
N VAL A 6 18.61 -1.53 -9.85
CA VAL A 6 18.87 -1.92 -11.26
C VAL A 6 17.54 -1.93 -12.04
N VAL A 7 17.41 -2.32 -13.32
CA VAL A 7 17.96 -1.80 -14.59
C VAL A 7 16.78 -1.27 -15.46
N ALA A 8 16.07 -0.25 -14.98
CA ALA A 8 15.15 0.65 -15.72
C ALA A 8 13.94 0.15 -16.55
N VAL A 9 13.97 -0.98 -17.30
CA VAL A 9 12.89 -1.31 -18.29
C VAL A 9 12.18 -2.64 -18.03
N VAL A 10 12.90 -3.72 -17.70
CA VAL A 10 12.26 -4.99 -17.23
C VAL A 10 11.61 -4.81 -15.84
N TYR A 11 11.97 -3.72 -15.15
CA TYR A 11 11.74 -3.54 -13.72
C TYR A 11 10.35 -3.05 -13.36
N GLU A 12 9.61 -2.41 -14.27
CA GLU A 12 8.30 -1.89 -13.90
C GLU A 12 7.32 -3.05 -13.65
N ASN A 13 7.32 -4.07 -14.51
CA ASN A 13 6.50 -5.28 -14.33
C ASN A 13 6.96 -6.14 -13.13
N VAL A 14 8.28 -6.26 -12.89
CA VAL A 14 8.80 -7.01 -11.75
C VAL A 14 8.47 -6.30 -10.42
N ARG A 15 8.66 -4.98 -10.33
CA ARG A 15 8.28 -4.19 -9.15
C ARG A 15 6.76 -4.21 -8.91
N GLN A 16 5.95 -4.17 -9.97
CA GLN A 16 4.49 -4.35 -9.88
C GLN A 16 4.13 -5.73 -9.29
N TYR A 17 4.74 -6.80 -9.81
CA TYR A 17 4.47 -8.17 -9.37
C TYR A 17 4.90 -8.41 -7.91
N GLN A 18 6.06 -7.87 -7.53
CA GLN A 18 6.54 -7.86 -6.15
C GLN A 18 5.57 -7.10 -5.25
N ALA A 19 5.20 -5.86 -5.59
CA ALA A 19 4.28 -5.07 -4.77
C ALA A 19 2.89 -5.70 -4.64
N ASN A 20 2.34 -6.38 -5.66
CA ASN A 20 1.06 -7.08 -5.49
C ASN A 20 1.20 -8.27 -4.53
N ARG A 21 2.27 -9.06 -4.65
CA ARG A 21 2.56 -10.16 -3.70
C ARG A 21 2.83 -9.66 -2.29
N GLU A 22 3.56 -8.55 -2.14
CA GLU A 22 3.86 -7.91 -0.86
C GLU A 22 2.59 -7.35 -0.22
N LEU A 23 1.75 -6.61 -0.96
CA LEU A 23 0.45 -6.13 -0.48
C LEU A 23 -0.46 -7.29 -0.05
N GLN A 24 -0.54 -8.36 -0.84
CA GLN A 24 -1.27 -9.57 -0.44
C GLN A 24 -0.68 -10.20 0.82
N SER A 25 0.65 -10.30 0.94
CA SER A 25 1.30 -10.83 2.15
C SER A 25 1.00 -9.97 3.38
N ILE A 26 1.06 -8.64 3.26
CA ILE A 26 0.73 -7.70 4.34
C ILE A 26 -0.74 -7.87 4.73
N VAL A 27 -1.66 -7.90 3.76
CA VAL A 27 -3.09 -8.12 4.02
C VAL A 27 -3.32 -9.41 4.80
N GLN A 28 -2.73 -10.54 4.38
CA GLN A 28 -2.88 -11.82 5.07
C GLN A 28 -2.26 -11.79 6.48
N ASN A 29 -1.06 -11.22 6.64
CA ASN A 29 -0.43 -11.05 7.94
C ASN A 29 -1.28 -10.18 8.88
N VAL A 30 -1.83 -9.07 8.38
CA VAL A 30 -2.72 -8.16 9.10
C VAL A 30 -3.99 -8.87 9.55
N ARG A 31 -4.62 -9.69 8.70
CA ARG A 31 -5.79 -10.51 9.09
C ARG A 31 -5.46 -11.54 10.16
N GLN A 32 -4.28 -12.18 10.10
CA GLN A 32 -3.83 -13.09 11.17
C GLN A 32 -3.54 -12.35 12.49
N LEU A 33 -3.12 -11.09 12.41
CA LEU A 33 -2.83 -10.23 13.55
C LEU A 33 -4.06 -9.53 14.13
N GLU A 34 -5.16 -9.34 13.39
CA GLU A 34 -6.47 -8.85 13.92
C GLU A 34 -6.87 -9.66 15.16
N MET A 35 -6.77 -10.99 15.08
CA MET A 35 -7.12 -11.91 16.16
C MET A 35 -6.21 -11.80 17.39
N ARG A 36 -5.12 -11.02 17.33
CA ARG A 36 -4.08 -10.91 18.36
C ARG A 36 -3.86 -9.48 18.88
N ILE A 37 -4.25 -8.46 18.13
CA ILE A 37 -3.94 -7.05 18.42
C ILE A 37 -5.23 -6.22 18.41
N SER A 38 -5.46 -5.46 19.47
CA SER A 38 -6.63 -4.58 19.58
C SER A 38 -6.58 -3.30 18.73
N SER A 39 -5.48 -2.97 18.04
CA SER A 39 -5.28 -1.67 17.35
C SER A 39 -6.29 -1.36 16.24
N PHE A 40 -7.08 -2.35 15.79
CA PHE A 40 -8.20 -2.11 14.88
C PHE A 40 -9.43 -1.51 15.56
N SER A 41 -9.43 -1.39 16.91
CA SER A 41 -10.42 -0.61 17.66
C SER A 41 -10.04 0.87 17.86
N ASP A 42 -8.86 1.30 17.37
CA ASP A 42 -8.45 2.70 17.45
C ASP A 42 -9.32 3.60 16.54
N SER A 43 -9.23 4.91 16.71
CA SER A 43 -10.03 5.87 15.93
C SER A 43 -9.77 5.78 14.41
N LEU A 44 -10.79 6.10 13.63
CA LEU A 44 -10.68 6.19 12.17
C LEU A 44 -9.53 7.14 11.76
N GLY A 45 -8.66 6.66 10.88
CA GLY A 45 -7.48 7.38 10.40
C GLY A 45 -6.23 7.22 11.26
N THR A 46 -6.27 6.49 12.39
CA THR A 46 -5.07 6.19 13.19
C THR A 46 -4.06 5.39 12.36
N ASP A 47 -2.81 5.86 12.32
CA ASP A 47 -1.68 5.14 11.75
C ASP A 47 -1.15 4.11 12.76
N ILE A 48 -1.29 2.83 12.42
CA ILE A 48 -0.91 1.68 13.24
C ILE A 48 0.32 0.95 12.68
N THR A 49 1.04 1.57 11.72
CA THR A 49 2.19 0.96 11.01
C THR A 49 3.28 0.51 11.97
N ALA A 50 3.66 1.35 12.93
CA ALA A 50 4.70 1.01 13.91
C ALA A 50 4.29 -0.17 14.80
N THR A 51 3.02 -0.25 15.20
CA THR A 51 2.51 -1.38 15.99
C THR A 51 2.56 -2.68 15.18
N LEU A 52 2.09 -2.63 13.93
CA LEU A 52 2.07 -3.81 13.05
C LEU A 52 3.47 -4.26 12.60
N ASP A 53 4.41 -3.33 12.41
CA ASP A 53 5.81 -3.63 12.11
C ASP A 53 6.52 -4.32 13.29
N ASN A 54 6.26 -3.87 14.53
CA ASN A 54 6.71 -4.56 15.74
C ASN A 54 6.09 -5.96 15.89
N GLN A 55 4.94 -6.21 15.27
CA GLN A 55 4.28 -7.52 15.22
C GLN A 55 4.58 -8.30 13.92
N THR A 56 5.62 -7.90 13.18
CA THR A 56 6.12 -8.57 11.96
C THR A 56 5.08 -8.69 10.83
N ALA A 57 4.14 -7.74 10.74
CA ALA A 57 3.14 -7.72 9.66
C ALA A 57 3.76 -7.52 8.26
N PHE A 58 4.94 -6.90 8.19
CA PHE A 58 5.61 -6.50 6.96
C PHE A 58 6.90 -7.32 6.70
N PRO A 59 7.26 -7.53 5.42
CA PRO A 59 8.59 -8.01 5.05
C PRO A 59 9.69 -7.08 5.58
N VAL A 60 10.82 -7.65 6.00
CA VAL A 60 11.97 -6.89 6.53
C VAL A 60 12.58 -5.97 5.47
N GLU A 61 12.48 -6.38 4.21
CA GLU A 61 12.95 -5.69 3.00
C GLU A 61 12.21 -4.37 2.75
N MET A 62 11.02 -4.18 3.35
CA MET A 62 10.29 -2.90 3.30
C MET A 62 10.79 -1.89 4.34
N ARG A 63 11.55 -2.32 5.36
CA ARG A 63 12.06 -1.40 6.39
C ARG A 63 13.16 -0.52 5.83
N VAL A 64 13.13 0.77 6.17
CA VAL A 64 14.25 1.70 5.89
C VAL A 64 15.52 1.27 6.64
N SER A 65 15.38 0.53 7.75
CA SER A 65 16.46 -0.15 8.46
C SER A 65 16.01 -1.55 8.87
N GLU A 66 16.61 -2.59 8.27
CA GLU A 66 16.29 -4.01 8.57
C GLU A 66 16.39 -4.34 10.07
N ALA A 67 17.29 -3.65 10.79
CA ALA A 67 17.62 -3.87 12.19
C ALA A 67 16.60 -3.34 13.21
N THR A 68 15.57 -2.59 12.80
CA THR A 68 14.62 -1.99 13.76
C THR A 68 13.20 -1.95 13.22
N ALA A 69 12.28 -2.58 13.94
CA ALA A 69 10.85 -2.44 13.73
C ALA A 69 10.37 -1.13 14.38
N ASN A 70 10.04 -0.12 13.57
CA ASN A 70 9.58 1.19 14.05
C ASN A 70 8.54 1.86 13.13
N GLY A 71 8.03 1.14 12.14
CA GLY A 71 7.06 1.67 11.18
C GLY A 71 7.66 2.52 10.07
N ASN A 72 8.99 2.77 10.05
CA ASN A 72 9.64 3.46 8.93
C ASN A 72 9.80 2.50 7.75
N LEU A 73 8.72 2.39 6.97
CA LEU A 73 8.62 1.49 5.83
C LEU A 73 8.71 2.24 4.49
N ASN A 74 9.04 1.52 3.42
CA ASN A 74 9.26 2.08 2.10
C ASN A 74 8.73 1.15 0.99
N HIS A 75 8.47 1.71 -0.20
CA HIS A 75 8.00 0.96 -1.37
C HIS A 75 8.89 1.19 -2.61
N PRO A 76 8.87 0.31 -3.64
CA PRO A 76 9.80 0.34 -4.80
C PRO A 76 9.80 1.59 -5.70
N TRP A 77 8.98 2.59 -5.39
CA TRP A 77 8.81 3.82 -6.19
C TRP A 77 9.04 5.10 -5.39
N SER A 78 9.33 4.97 -4.10
CA SER A 78 9.58 6.10 -3.22
C SER A 78 10.96 6.71 -3.47
N SER A 79 11.05 8.03 -3.31
CA SER A 79 12.30 8.79 -3.23
C SER A 79 12.68 9.21 -1.80
N SER A 80 11.91 8.81 -0.79
CA SER A 80 12.09 9.18 0.63
C SER A 80 11.98 7.96 1.56
N GLY A 81 12.29 8.13 2.85
CA GLY A 81 11.92 7.15 3.88
C GLY A 81 10.48 7.34 4.37
N ASN A 82 9.94 6.34 5.07
CA ASN A 82 8.62 6.36 5.73
C ASN A 82 7.46 6.77 4.80
N THR A 83 7.15 5.89 3.83
CA THR A 83 6.15 6.15 2.78
C THR A 83 5.04 5.10 2.69
N VAL A 84 5.09 4.07 3.52
CA VAL A 84 4.06 3.03 3.60
C VAL A 84 3.39 3.11 4.97
N HIS A 85 2.09 3.34 4.97
CA HIS A 85 1.29 3.49 6.18
C HIS A 85 0.15 2.46 6.19
N LEU A 86 -0.15 1.88 7.35
CA LEU A 86 -1.43 1.22 7.61
C LEU A 86 -2.30 2.08 8.52
N LEU A 87 -3.49 2.41 8.00
CA LEU A 87 -4.48 3.26 8.64
C LEU A 87 -5.68 2.41 9.07
N VAL A 88 -6.28 2.73 10.22
CA VAL A 88 -7.60 2.20 10.57
C VAL A 88 -8.66 2.89 9.70
N GLU A 89 -9.39 2.13 8.89
CA GLU A 89 -10.44 2.66 7.98
C GLU A 89 -11.84 2.22 8.44
N GLY A 90 -11.96 1.68 9.65
CA GLY A 90 -13.20 1.25 10.29
C GLY A 90 -12.97 0.06 11.23
N ALA A 91 -13.95 -0.28 12.06
CA ALA A 91 -13.84 -1.34 13.07
C ALA A 91 -13.54 -2.75 12.50
N THR A 92 -13.73 -2.95 11.19
CA THR A 92 -13.40 -4.20 10.48
C THR A 92 -12.63 -3.95 9.19
N SER A 93 -11.97 -2.78 9.04
CA SER A 93 -11.32 -2.36 7.80
C SER A 93 -10.04 -1.55 8.03
N PHE A 94 -9.06 -1.73 7.15
CA PHE A 94 -7.77 -1.06 7.21
C PHE A 94 -7.33 -0.60 5.82
N GLY A 95 -6.57 0.49 5.76
CA GLY A 95 -6.06 1.09 4.55
C GLY A 95 -4.55 0.96 4.47
N ILE A 96 -4.02 0.32 3.42
CA ILE A 96 -2.60 0.40 3.09
C ILE A 96 -2.39 1.61 2.19
N LYS A 97 -1.65 2.63 2.65
CA LYS A 97 -1.41 3.89 1.94
C LYS A 97 0.07 4.04 1.59
N PHE A 98 0.36 4.20 0.30
CA PHE A 98 1.65 4.66 -0.19
C PHE A 98 1.62 6.19 -0.38
N THR A 99 2.69 6.87 -0.01
CA THR A 99 2.92 8.32 -0.18
C THR A 99 4.18 8.57 -1.01
N SER A 100 4.49 9.81 -1.38
CA SER A 100 5.67 10.12 -2.22
C SER A 100 5.74 9.33 -3.54
N VAL A 101 4.59 9.04 -4.16
CA VAL A 101 4.52 8.26 -5.40
C VAL A 101 4.66 9.19 -6.63
N PRO A 102 5.66 8.99 -7.52
CA PRO A 102 5.78 9.73 -8.78
C PRO A 102 4.57 9.52 -9.69
N LYS A 103 4.15 10.54 -10.48
CA LYS A 103 2.93 10.47 -11.32
C LYS A 103 2.84 9.19 -12.16
N LYS A 104 3.93 8.80 -12.84
CA LYS A 104 3.97 7.58 -13.68
C LYS A 104 3.65 6.33 -12.85
N SER A 105 4.29 6.17 -11.71
CA SER A 105 4.09 5.06 -10.78
C SER A 105 2.70 5.07 -10.15
N CYS A 106 2.16 6.24 -9.83
CA CYS A 106 0.78 6.41 -9.36
C CYS A 106 -0.22 5.87 -10.38
N ILE A 107 -0.09 6.24 -11.67
CA ILE A 107 -0.96 5.74 -12.75
C ILE A 107 -0.83 4.21 -12.90
N THR A 108 0.39 3.69 -12.87
CA THR A 108 0.65 2.24 -12.97
C THR A 108 0.04 1.47 -11.80
N LEU A 109 0.22 1.92 -10.56
CA LEU A 109 -0.35 1.30 -9.37
C LEU A 109 -1.89 1.37 -9.40
N ALA A 110 -2.44 2.54 -9.72
CA ALA A 110 -3.88 2.78 -9.86
C ALA A 110 -4.55 1.84 -10.86
N THR A 111 -3.96 1.69 -12.06
CA THR A 111 -4.56 0.87 -13.13
C THR A 111 -4.35 -0.62 -12.97
N LYS A 112 -3.24 -1.05 -12.34
CA LYS A 112 -2.92 -2.49 -12.19
C LYS A 112 -3.49 -3.10 -10.92
N LEU A 113 -3.37 -2.43 -9.78
CA LEU A 113 -3.87 -2.98 -8.51
C LEU A 113 -5.38 -2.81 -8.34
N SER A 114 -6.06 -2.14 -9.27
CA SER A 114 -7.52 -2.12 -9.35
C SER A 114 -8.13 -3.30 -10.14
N SER A 115 -7.34 -4.14 -10.81
CA SER A 115 -7.86 -5.24 -11.66
C SER A 115 -8.28 -6.51 -10.92
N GLY A 116 -8.71 -6.40 -9.66
CA GLY A 116 -9.31 -7.50 -8.90
C GLY A 116 -8.34 -8.57 -8.37
N GLU A 117 -7.03 -8.43 -8.55
CA GLU A 117 -6.03 -9.35 -8.00
C GLU A 117 -5.88 -9.25 -6.47
N LEU A 118 -6.46 -8.22 -5.85
CA LEU A 118 -6.41 -7.91 -4.41
C LEU A 118 -7.67 -8.42 -3.68
N GLN A 119 -7.51 -9.43 -2.81
CA GLN A 119 -8.65 -10.09 -2.15
C GLN A 119 -9.20 -9.30 -0.96
N GLY A 120 -10.52 -9.08 -0.96
CA GLY A 120 -11.21 -8.33 0.10
C GLY A 120 -10.91 -6.83 0.09
N LEU A 121 -10.45 -6.28 -1.05
CA LEU A 121 -10.44 -4.85 -1.33
C LEU A 121 -11.89 -4.32 -1.29
N THR A 122 -12.11 -3.13 -0.73
CA THR A 122 -13.43 -2.48 -0.65
C THR A 122 -13.49 -1.14 -1.37
N SER A 123 -12.37 -0.41 -1.36
CA SER A 123 -12.20 0.84 -2.10
C SER A 123 -10.72 1.14 -2.33
N MET A 124 -10.46 2.07 -3.24
CA MET A 124 -9.13 2.57 -3.56
C MET A 124 -9.15 4.09 -3.53
N GLU A 125 -8.11 4.74 -3.02
CA GLU A 125 -7.93 6.20 -3.07
C GLU A 125 -6.72 6.51 -3.95
N VAL A 126 -6.86 7.38 -4.94
CA VAL A 126 -5.78 7.77 -5.85
C VAL A 126 -5.70 9.29 -5.89
N GLY A 127 -4.56 9.87 -5.46
CA GLY A 127 -4.38 11.32 -5.40
C GLY A 127 -5.43 12.05 -4.56
N GLY A 128 -5.96 11.41 -3.50
CA GLY A 128 -7.06 11.93 -2.68
C GLY A 128 -8.47 11.69 -3.23
N THR A 129 -8.62 11.06 -4.40
CA THR A 129 -9.93 10.68 -4.97
C THR A 129 -10.28 9.25 -4.59
N THR A 130 -11.36 9.06 -3.82
CA THR A 130 -11.88 7.72 -3.49
C THR A 130 -12.66 7.10 -4.66
N VAL A 131 -12.34 5.85 -4.98
CA VAL A 131 -12.96 5.01 -6.00
C VAL A 131 -13.52 3.77 -5.32
N ALA A 132 -14.85 3.63 -5.32
CA ALA A 132 -15.53 2.45 -4.81
C ALA A 132 -15.25 1.21 -5.68
N ILE A 133 -15.28 0.01 -5.10
CA ILE A 133 -15.00 -1.25 -5.82
C ILE A 133 -15.87 -1.46 -7.08
N ALA A 134 -17.12 -0.98 -7.09
CA ALA A 134 -18.00 -1.04 -8.27
C ALA A 134 -17.49 -0.24 -9.49
N ASN A 135 -16.52 0.66 -9.31
CA ASN A 135 -15.90 1.48 -10.34
C ASN A 135 -14.47 1.00 -10.69
N LEU A 136 -14.06 -0.19 -10.23
CA LEU A 136 -12.78 -0.82 -10.56
C LEU A 136 -12.97 -1.90 -11.64
N PRO A 137 -11.97 -2.16 -12.52
CA PRO A 137 -10.69 -1.46 -12.63
C PRO A 137 -10.81 -0.05 -13.22
N ILE A 138 -9.96 0.85 -12.77
CA ILE A 138 -9.82 2.18 -13.38
C ILE A 138 -8.84 2.14 -14.55
N ASN A 139 -9.17 2.84 -15.62
CA ASN A 139 -8.35 2.92 -16.82
C ASN A 139 -7.25 4.00 -16.70
N VAL A 140 -6.31 3.98 -17.66
CA VAL A 140 -5.14 4.90 -17.68
C VAL A 140 -5.56 6.37 -17.71
N VAL A 141 -6.65 6.73 -18.38
CA VAL A 141 -7.13 8.11 -18.47
C VAL A 141 -7.70 8.59 -17.13
N GLN A 142 -8.52 7.76 -16.48
CA GLN A 142 -9.04 8.05 -15.13
C GLN A 142 -7.90 8.21 -14.12
N ALA A 143 -6.96 7.26 -14.10
CA ALA A 143 -5.80 7.31 -13.21
C ALA A 143 -4.89 8.52 -13.51
N ALA A 144 -4.70 8.90 -14.77
CA ALA A 144 -3.91 10.07 -15.15
C ALA A 144 -4.56 11.42 -14.76
N GLY A 145 -5.89 11.44 -14.61
CA GLY A 145 -6.65 12.57 -14.05
C GLY A 145 -6.58 12.64 -12.52
N MET A 146 -6.55 11.50 -11.84
CA MET A 146 -6.43 11.42 -10.37
C MET A 146 -4.99 11.68 -9.87
N CYS A 147 -3.97 11.19 -10.60
CA CYS A 147 -2.57 11.41 -10.25
C CYS A 147 -2.09 12.79 -10.70
N THR A 148 -1.74 13.66 -9.75
CA THR A 148 -1.18 14.99 -9.99
C THR A 148 0.21 14.93 -10.65
N SER A 149 0.68 16.04 -11.23
CA SER A 149 2.07 16.19 -11.73
C SER A 149 3.15 16.23 -10.64
N SER A 150 2.76 16.18 -9.36
CA SER A 150 3.69 16.09 -8.24
C SER A 150 4.38 14.73 -8.16
N ASN A 151 5.52 14.67 -7.47
CA ASN A 151 6.12 13.41 -7.00
C ASN A 151 5.54 12.96 -5.64
N ALA A 152 4.61 13.73 -5.06
CA ALA A 152 3.96 13.46 -3.78
C ALA A 152 2.55 12.88 -3.91
N ASN A 153 2.27 12.05 -4.93
CA ASN A 153 0.95 11.41 -5.01
C ASN A 153 0.77 10.36 -3.91
N THR A 154 -0.48 10.14 -3.53
CA THR A 154 -0.89 9.07 -2.64
C THR A 154 -1.66 7.99 -3.39
N VAL A 155 -1.49 6.75 -2.98
CA VAL A 155 -2.32 5.63 -3.42
C VAL A 155 -2.68 4.81 -2.18
N LYS A 156 -3.96 4.63 -1.89
CA LYS A 156 -4.45 3.85 -0.74
C LYS A 156 -5.35 2.71 -1.21
N TRP A 157 -5.21 1.54 -0.62
CA TRP A 157 -6.10 0.39 -0.80
C TRP A 157 -6.76 0.08 0.53
N VAL A 158 -8.09 0.11 0.57
CA VAL A 158 -8.86 -0.22 1.77
C VAL A 158 -9.34 -1.66 1.66
N PHE A 159 -9.09 -2.44 2.70
CA PHE A 159 -9.43 -3.86 2.79
C PHE A 159 -10.32 -4.12 4.00
N ASN A 160 -11.15 -5.15 3.91
CA ASN A 160 -11.75 -5.74 5.09
C ASN A 160 -10.75 -6.66 5.81
N LEU A 161 -10.81 -6.65 7.14
CA LEU A 161 -10.13 -7.60 8.03
C LEU A 161 -10.70 -9.03 7.85
N ARG A 162 -11.98 -9.14 7.50
CA ARG A 162 -12.63 -10.41 7.16
C ARG A 162 -12.99 -10.40 5.69
N GLY A 163 -12.37 -11.29 4.92
CA GLY A 163 -12.54 -11.43 3.47
C GLY A 163 -11.89 -12.69 2.95
#